data_AF-A0A1G0AXX5-F1
#
_entry.id   AF-A0A1G0AXX5-F1
#
_cell.length_a   1.000
_cell.length_b   1.000
_cell.length_c   1.000
_cell.angle_alpha   90.00
_cell.angle_beta   90.00
_cell.angle_gamma   90.00
#
_symmetry.space_group_name_H-M   'P 1'
#
loop_
_entity.id
_entity.type
_entity.pdbx_description
1 polymer ?
#
loop_
_entity_poly.entity_id
_entity_poly.type
_entity_poly.pdbx_seq_one_letter_code
_entity_poly.pdbx_strand_id
1 'polypeptide(L)'
;MEIDFYQENPNVNLFAFIGEKISIEEFDPNNTEEKKIEIDKETGDTIFRKSYVMDRAFKLKYKVLKNLYNDLKSDTIEFVAYDHYGKPNFAEFKNVILYISKSQDEKYYFHRKYQYNEIHKTKNKEWIGLLNFGSVYRIEEGLKLNLKEIKLDKSVYVDLKDIPKRNIELLYPKPFFKINKNKAIPILGFPIKDLIEYKVKNLIEEDKQLIKK
;
A
#
# COMPACT_ATOMS: atom_id res chain seq x y z
N MET A 1 -19.69 19.64 0.36
CA MET A 1 -18.70 19.95 1.40
C MET A 1 -17.38 19.43 0.89
N GLU A 2 -16.67 20.27 0.14
CA GLU A 2 -15.33 19.97 -0.36
C GLU A 2 -14.38 20.00 0.82
N ILE A 3 -13.92 18.83 1.22
CA ILE A 3 -12.75 18.74 2.07
C ILE A 3 -11.61 18.34 1.14
N ASP A 4 -10.80 19.33 0.78
CA ASP A 4 -9.61 19.10 -0.01
C ASP A 4 -8.48 18.64 0.92
N PHE A 5 -8.00 17.43 0.65
CA PHE A 5 -6.95 16.74 1.41
C PHE A 5 -5.73 16.52 0.53
N TYR A 6 -5.70 17.17 -0.63
CA TYR A 6 -4.62 17.11 -1.58
C TYR A 6 -3.42 17.89 -1.06
N GLN A 7 -2.23 17.31 -1.26
CA GLN A 7 -0.95 17.95 -1.04
C GLN A 7 -0.11 17.74 -2.29
N GLU A 8 0.71 18.74 -2.64
CA GLU A 8 1.59 18.65 -3.81
C GLU A 8 3.02 18.98 -3.42
N ASN A 9 3.94 18.13 -3.86
CA ASN A 9 5.37 18.36 -3.81
C ASN A 9 6.02 17.61 -4.98
N PRO A 10 6.23 18.29 -6.13
CA PRO A 10 6.74 17.64 -7.33
C PRO A 10 8.19 17.16 -7.18
N ASN A 11 8.91 17.60 -6.14
CA ASN A 11 10.28 17.15 -5.86
C ASN A 11 10.31 15.77 -5.16
N VAL A 12 9.16 15.23 -4.77
CA VAL A 12 9.04 13.91 -4.14
C VAL A 12 8.42 12.95 -5.13
N ASN A 13 9.16 11.90 -5.49
CA ASN A 13 8.66 10.81 -6.35
C ASN A 13 7.71 9.87 -5.57
N LEU A 14 6.55 10.39 -5.22
CA LEU A 14 5.47 9.68 -4.53
C LEU A 14 4.15 10.24 -5.02
N PHE A 15 3.22 9.36 -5.33
CA PHE A 15 1.84 9.69 -5.67
C PHE A 15 0.92 8.87 -4.77
N ALA A 16 -0.07 9.51 -4.18
CA ALA A 16 -1.09 8.85 -3.39
C ALA A 16 -2.47 9.19 -3.95
N PHE A 17 -3.33 8.18 -4.11
CA PHE A 17 -4.67 8.38 -4.67
C PHE A 17 -5.64 7.33 -4.15
N ILE A 18 -6.93 7.68 -4.15
CA ILE A 18 -8.01 6.71 -4.01
C ILE A 18 -8.24 6.07 -5.38
N GLY A 19 -7.94 4.77 -5.49
CA GLY A 19 -8.16 3.98 -6.69
C GLY A 19 -9.43 3.14 -6.62
N GLU A 20 -10.13 2.97 -7.74
CA GLU A 20 -11.08 1.89 -7.97
C GLU A 20 -10.47 0.86 -8.92
N LYS A 21 -10.41 -0.40 -8.48
CA LYS A 21 -9.80 -1.50 -9.25
C LYS A 21 -10.54 -1.73 -10.57
N ILE A 22 -9.81 -1.74 -11.68
CA ILE A 22 -10.31 -2.10 -13.02
C ILE A 22 -9.83 -3.51 -13.39
N SER A 23 -8.51 -3.72 -13.44
CA SER A 23 -7.92 -5.03 -13.77
C SER A 23 -6.60 -5.27 -13.04
N ILE A 24 -6.28 -6.55 -12.86
CA ILE A 24 -5.01 -7.03 -12.31
C ILE A 24 -4.63 -8.26 -13.13
N GLU A 25 -3.48 -8.20 -13.76
CA GLU A 25 -2.96 -9.24 -14.63
C GLU A 25 -1.57 -9.64 -14.15
N GLU A 26 -1.40 -10.91 -13.80
CA GLU A 26 -0.09 -11.45 -13.44
C GLU A 26 0.76 -11.66 -14.70
N PHE A 27 2.06 -11.40 -14.60
CA PHE A 27 3.02 -11.72 -15.65
C PHE A 27 4.33 -12.25 -15.04
N ASP A 28 5.09 -12.99 -15.84
CA ASP A 28 6.42 -13.46 -15.42
C ASP A 28 7.47 -12.35 -15.64
N PRO A 29 8.05 -11.78 -14.57
CA PRO A 29 9.07 -10.75 -14.69
C PRO A 29 10.42 -11.29 -15.21
N ASN A 30 10.60 -12.61 -15.23
CA ASN A 30 11.84 -13.27 -15.65
C ASN A 30 11.78 -13.83 -17.07
N ASN A 31 10.70 -13.54 -17.81
CA ASN A 31 10.51 -13.94 -19.20
C ASN A 31 11.35 -13.08 -20.19
N THR A 32 12.54 -12.66 -19.76
CA THR A 32 13.53 -11.99 -20.61
C THR A 32 14.74 -12.91 -20.80
N GLU A 33 15.28 -12.91 -22.01
CA GLU A 33 16.51 -13.64 -22.34
C GLU A 33 17.79 -12.86 -21.96
N GLU A 34 17.65 -11.71 -21.31
CA GLU A 34 18.76 -10.82 -20.97
C GLU A 34 19.72 -11.53 -20.00
N LYS A 35 20.93 -11.80 -20.51
CA LYS A 35 22.06 -12.31 -19.76
C LYS A 35 23.12 -11.23 -19.72
N LYS A 36 23.64 -10.94 -18.54
CA LYS A 36 24.81 -10.08 -18.42
C LYS A 36 26.06 -10.93 -18.63
N ILE A 37 26.83 -10.59 -19.65
CA ILE A 37 28.13 -11.20 -19.90
C ILE A 37 29.18 -10.38 -19.16
N GLU A 38 29.95 -11.04 -18.30
CA GLU A 38 31.07 -10.44 -17.57
C GLU A 38 32.31 -11.31 -17.74
N ILE A 39 33.50 -10.69 -17.67
CA ILE A 39 34.76 -11.42 -17.65
C ILE A 39 35.24 -11.50 -16.20
N ASP A 40 35.53 -12.72 -15.74
CA ASP A 40 36.17 -12.94 -14.45
C ASP A 40 37.56 -12.31 -14.46
N LYS A 41 37.83 -11.41 -13.50
CA LYS A 41 39.10 -10.68 -13.46
C LYS A 41 40.28 -11.50 -12.94
N GLU A 42 40.01 -12.61 -12.25
CA GLU A 42 41.03 -13.49 -11.68
C GLU A 42 41.36 -14.64 -12.64
N THR A 43 40.36 -15.21 -13.32
CA THR A 43 40.56 -16.37 -14.21
C THR A 43 40.55 -16.02 -15.70
N GLY A 44 39.98 -14.88 -16.08
CA GLY A 44 39.77 -14.50 -17.49
C GLY A 44 38.56 -15.19 -18.15
N ASP A 45 37.80 -15.99 -17.40
CA ASP A 45 36.66 -16.74 -17.92
C ASP A 45 35.47 -15.83 -18.24
N THR A 46 34.68 -16.23 -19.24
CA THR A 46 33.39 -15.58 -19.53
C THR A 46 32.32 -16.12 -18.58
N ILE A 47 31.75 -15.23 -17.77
CA ILE A 47 30.65 -15.53 -16.85
C ILE A 47 29.34 -15.01 -17.44
N PHE A 48 28.34 -15.88 -17.49
CA PHE A 48 26.95 -15.50 -17.77
C PHE A 48 26.19 -15.33 -16.46
N ARG A 49 25.85 -14.10 -16.10
CA ARG A 49 24.99 -13.81 -14.95
C ARG A 49 23.56 -13.57 -15.42
N LYS A 50 22.63 -14.35 -14.86
CA LYS A 50 21.20 -14.13 -14.98
C LYS A 50 20.66 -13.77 -13.59
N SER A 51 20.10 -12.58 -13.46
CA SER A 51 19.39 -12.16 -12.25
C SER A 51 17.93 -12.62 -12.35
N TYR A 52 17.38 -13.11 -11.25
CA TYR A 52 15.97 -13.49 -11.16
C TYR A 52 15.23 -12.60 -10.16
N VAL A 53 14.10 -12.05 -10.58
CA VAL A 53 13.13 -11.41 -9.71
C VAL A 53 12.37 -12.51 -8.98
N MET A 54 12.53 -12.55 -7.65
CA MET A 54 11.91 -13.55 -6.77
C MET A 54 10.48 -13.18 -6.35
N ASP A 55 9.99 -12.02 -6.80
CA ASP A 55 8.62 -11.57 -6.57
C ASP A 55 7.74 -11.98 -7.76
N ARG A 56 6.46 -12.24 -7.48
CA ARG A 56 5.44 -12.29 -8.54
C ARG A 56 5.16 -10.87 -9.01
N ALA A 57 4.93 -10.69 -10.31
CA ALA A 57 4.72 -9.39 -10.91
C ALA A 57 3.31 -9.24 -11.47
N PHE A 58 2.74 -8.05 -11.29
CA PHE A 58 1.37 -7.75 -11.66
C PHE A 58 1.33 -6.43 -12.42
N LYS A 59 0.61 -6.39 -13.54
CA LYS A 59 0.15 -5.18 -14.21
C LYS A 59 -1.21 -4.83 -13.65
N LEU A 60 -1.37 -3.59 -13.20
CA LEU A 60 -2.57 -3.14 -12.51
C LEU A 60 -3.14 -1.94 -13.24
N LYS A 61 -4.47 -1.90 -13.34
CA LYS A 61 -5.21 -0.78 -13.88
C LYS A 61 -6.26 -0.34 -12.88
N TYR A 62 -6.24 0.94 -12.54
CA TYR A 62 -7.15 1.53 -11.56
C TYR A 62 -7.72 2.85 -12.08
N LYS A 63 -8.99 3.12 -11.79
CA LYS A 63 -9.58 4.45 -11.95
C LYS A 63 -9.12 5.33 -10.80
N VAL A 64 -8.61 6.51 -11.10
CA VAL A 64 -8.25 7.54 -10.12
C VAL A 64 -9.53 8.27 -9.70
N LEU A 65 -10.04 7.96 -8.50
CA LEU A 65 -11.22 8.63 -7.95
C LEU A 65 -10.89 9.97 -7.32
N LYS A 66 -9.72 10.07 -6.68
CA LYS A 66 -9.24 11.30 -6.03
C LYS A 66 -7.73 11.23 -5.83
N ASN A 67 -7.00 12.25 -6.29
CA ASN A 67 -5.61 12.45 -5.90
C ASN A 67 -5.54 12.93 -4.44
N LEU A 68 -4.56 12.42 -3.71
CA LEU A 68 -4.31 12.73 -2.30
C LEU A 68 -2.92 13.32 -2.10
N TYR A 69 -1.94 12.91 -2.89
CA TYR A 69 -0.60 13.46 -2.88
C TYR A 69 0.01 13.40 -4.29
N ASN A 70 0.42 14.55 -4.83
CA ASN A 70 0.82 14.74 -6.24
C ASN A 70 -0.25 14.34 -7.27
N ASP A 71 -0.25 14.99 -8.43
CA ASP A 71 -1.29 14.81 -9.44
C ASP A 71 -0.92 13.77 -10.51
N LEU A 72 -1.82 12.80 -10.74
CA LEU A 72 -1.69 11.79 -11.80
C LEU A 72 -2.21 12.23 -13.17
N LYS A 73 -2.80 13.42 -13.31
CA LYS A 73 -3.25 14.05 -14.58
C LYS A 73 -4.14 13.19 -15.50
N SER A 74 -4.62 12.05 -15.01
CA SER A 74 -5.39 11.06 -15.75
C SER A 74 -6.44 10.47 -14.82
N ASP A 75 -7.60 10.11 -15.37
CA ASP A 75 -8.69 9.45 -14.63
C ASP A 75 -8.44 7.95 -14.42
N THR A 76 -7.41 7.41 -15.07
CA THR A 76 -7.03 6.02 -15.05
C THR A 76 -5.51 5.93 -15.02
N ILE A 77 -4.99 5.00 -14.22
CA ILE A 77 -3.56 4.78 -14.07
C ILE A 77 -3.23 3.31 -14.23
N GLU A 78 -2.14 3.05 -14.94
CA GLU A 78 -1.51 1.74 -15.06
C GLU A 78 -0.17 1.75 -14.34
N PHE A 79 0.09 0.72 -13.54
CA PHE A 79 1.33 0.58 -12.79
C PHE A 79 1.67 -0.90 -12.58
N VAL A 80 2.92 -1.18 -12.21
CA VAL A 80 3.37 -2.53 -11.85
C VAL A 80 3.48 -2.69 -10.34
N ALA A 81 3.12 -3.87 -9.81
CA ALA A 81 3.39 -4.23 -8.43
C ALA A 81 4.15 -5.55 -8.38
N TYR A 82 5.02 -5.66 -7.39
CA TYR A 82 5.81 -6.85 -7.10
C TYR A 82 5.50 -7.30 -5.68
N ASP A 83 5.17 -8.57 -5.52
CA ASP A 83 4.82 -9.13 -4.21
C ASP A 83 5.44 -10.51 -4.02
N HIS A 84 6.04 -10.70 -2.85
CA HIS A 84 6.75 -11.93 -2.50
C HIS A 84 5.80 -13.05 -2.06
N TYR A 85 4.63 -12.69 -1.53
CA TYR A 85 3.71 -13.59 -0.86
C TYR A 85 2.49 -13.96 -1.71
N GLY A 86 2.48 -13.59 -2.99
CA GLY A 86 1.41 -13.93 -3.90
C GLY A 86 0.81 -12.72 -4.60
N LYS A 87 -0.51 -12.73 -4.73
CA LYS A 87 -1.28 -11.59 -5.23
C LYS A 87 -1.26 -10.48 -4.17
N PRO A 88 -1.03 -9.20 -4.52
CA PRO A 88 -0.94 -8.13 -3.53
C PRO A 88 -2.23 -8.00 -2.72
N ASN A 89 -2.15 -7.92 -1.39
CA ASN A 89 -3.34 -7.89 -0.52
C ASN A 89 -4.33 -6.76 -0.85
N PHE A 90 -3.84 -5.61 -1.33
CA PHE A 90 -4.70 -4.49 -1.72
C PHE A 90 -5.64 -4.84 -2.89
N ALA A 91 -5.32 -5.90 -3.64
CA ALA A 91 -6.10 -6.38 -4.76
C ALA A 91 -7.46 -6.97 -4.37
N GLU A 92 -7.68 -7.25 -3.08
CA GLU A 92 -8.97 -7.76 -2.58
C GLU A 92 -10.02 -6.65 -2.45
N PHE A 93 -9.57 -5.39 -2.35
CA PHE A 93 -10.46 -4.25 -2.20
C PHE A 93 -10.96 -3.72 -3.55
N LYS A 94 -12.21 -3.25 -3.58
CA LYS A 94 -12.74 -2.51 -4.73
C LYS A 94 -12.16 -1.10 -4.78
N ASN A 95 -12.19 -0.41 -3.64
CA ASN A 95 -11.62 0.93 -3.48
C ASN A 95 -10.52 0.87 -2.43
N VAL A 96 -9.38 1.52 -2.71
CA VAL A 96 -8.18 1.45 -1.87
C VAL A 96 -7.32 2.69 -2.06
N ILE A 97 -6.59 3.11 -1.03
CA ILE A 97 -5.54 4.11 -1.20
C ILE A 97 -4.27 3.39 -1.64
N LEU A 98 -3.71 3.83 -2.75
CA LEU A 98 -2.46 3.30 -3.30
C LEU A 98 -1.39 4.38 -3.27
N TYR A 99 -0.15 3.93 -3.03
CA TYR A 99 1.04 4.74 -3.08
C TYR A 99 1.94 4.21 -4.19
N ILE A 100 2.23 5.05 -5.18
CA ILE A 100 3.02 4.69 -6.35
C ILE A 100 4.16 5.68 -6.56
N SER A 101 5.16 5.27 -7.31
CA SER A 101 6.27 6.10 -7.76
C SER A 101 6.46 5.95 -9.26
N LYS A 102 7.05 6.95 -9.88
CA LYS A 102 7.45 6.93 -11.28
C LYS A 102 8.84 6.29 -11.42
N SER A 103 9.07 5.53 -12.48
CA SER A 103 10.39 5.00 -12.81
C SER A 103 11.39 6.13 -13.05
N GLN A 104 12.69 5.84 -12.92
CA GLN A 104 13.75 6.83 -13.15
C GLN A 104 13.73 7.37 -14.60
N ASP A 105 13.38 6.52 -15.56
CA ASP A 105 13.22 6.90 -16.97
C ASP A 105 11.84 7.49 -17.28
N GLU A 106 11.01 7.68 -16.26
CA GLU A 106 9.69 8.27 -16.31
C GLU A 106 8.66 7.54 -17.20
N LYS A 107 8.95 6.32 -17.64
CA LYS A 107 8.08 5.58 -18.58
C LYS A 107 6.93 4.83 -17.92
N TYR A 108 7.08 4.43 -16.66
CA TYR A 108 6.06 3.64 -15.98
C TYR A 108 5.94 4.02 -14.51
N TYR A 109 4.80 3.65 -13.93
CA TYR A 109 4.59 3.74 -12.49
C TYR A 109 4.74 2.37 -11.85
N PHE A 110 5.19 2.35 -10.61
CA PHE A 110 5.26 1.14 -9.80
C PHE A 110 4.73 1.38 -8.39
N HIS A 111 4.13 0.34 -7.82
CA HIS A 111 3.62 0.35 -6.46
C HIS A 111 4.76 0.41 -5.45
N ARG A 112 4.60 1.25 -4.43
CA ARG A 112 5.46 1.22 -3.25
C ARG A 112 5.15 -0.05 -2.47
N LYS A 113 6.03 -1.05 -2.57
CA LYS A 113 5.82 -2.41 -2.03
C LYS A 113 5.25 -2.37 -0.61
N TYR A 114 4.11 -3.06 -0.43
CA TYR A 114 3.34 -3.16 0.81
C TYR A 114 2.72 -1.86 1.37
N GLN A 115 2.75 -0.76 0.60
CA GLN A 115 2.15 0.51 1.02
C GLN A 115 0.77 0.68 0.38
N TYR A 116 -0.26 0.51 1.19
CA TYR A 116 -1.64 0.80 0.84
C TYR A 116 -2.45 0.98 2.13
N ASN A 117 -3.65 1.53 1.98
CA ASN A 117 -4.63 1.56 3.07
C ASN A 117 -6.01 1.14 2.56
N GLU A 118 -6.59 0.16 3.25
CA GLU A 118 -8.01 -0.18 3.11
C GLU A 118 -8.85 1.04 3.54
N ILE A 119 -9.91 1.31 2.77
CA ILE A 119 -10.83 2.41 3.04
C ILE A 119 -12.28 1.97 2.99
N HIS A 120 -13.11 2.61 3.83
CA HIS A 120 -14.53 2.34 3.91
C HIS A 120 -15.34 3.63 3.95
N LYS A 121 -16.59 3.53 3.51
CA LYS A 121 -17.57 4.60 3.72
C LYS A 121 -18.24 4.42 5.08
N THR A 122 -18.33 5.51 5.83
CA THR A 122 -19.15 5.59 7.05
C THR A 122 -20.62 5.69 6.68
N LYS A 123 -21.52 5.56 7.67
CA LYS A 123 -22.95 5.84 7.49
C LYS A 123 -23.24 7.26 6.96
N ASN A 124 -22.35 8.20 7.25
CA ASN A 124 -22.43 9.59 6.77
C ASN A 124 -21.83 9.76 5.36
N LYS A 125 -21.47 8.67 4.68
CA LYS A 125 -20.83 8.64 3.35
C LYS A 125 -19.44 9.26 3.29
N GLU A 126 -18.80 9.47 4.44
CA GLU A 126 -17.40 9.90 4.51
C GLU A 126 -16.48 8.71 4.30
N TRP A 127 -15.35 8.92 3.61
CA TRP A 127 -14.31 7.91 3.56
C TRP A 127 -13.45 7.95 4.82
N ILE A 128 -13.06 6.78 5.28
CA ILE A 128 -12.09 6.59 6.35
C ILE A 128 -11.11 5.51 5.93
N GLY A 129 -9.89 5.56 6.46
CA GLY A 129 -8.93 4.48 6.32
C GLY A 129 -8.72 3.71 7.60
N LEU A 130 -8.36 2.44 7.44
CA LEU A 130 -7.94 1.59 8.55
C LEU A 130 -6.41 1.53 8.62
N LEU A 131 -5.90 1.43 9.84
CA LEU A 131 -4.49 1.17 10.08
C LEU A 131 -4.26 -0.34 10.09
N ASN A 132 -3.17 -0.75 9.46
CA ASN A 132 -2.66 -2.10 9.57
C ASN A 132 -1.72 -2.20 10.76
N PHE A 133 -2.16 -2.92 11.79
CA PHE A 133 -1.32 -3.28 12.92
C PHE A 133 -0.52 -4.55 12.61
N GLY A 134 0.29 -5.01 13.56
CA GLY A 134 1.21 -6.13 13.35
C GLY A 134 2.50 -6.03 14.16
N SER A 135 2.68 -4.95 14.90
CA SER A 135 3.74 -4.81 15.89
C SER A 135 3.28 -3.89 17.02
N VAL A 136 3.83 -4.09 18.22
CA VAL A 136 3.55 -3.23 19.39
C VAL A 136 3.83 -1.76 19.08
N TYR A 137 4.92 -1.49 18.38
CA TYR A 137 5.28 -0.14 17.93
C TYR A 137 4.14 0.54 17.13
N ARG A 138 3.55 -0.15 16.15
CA ARG A 138 2.43 0.40 15.36
C ARG A 138 1.17 0.63 16.18
N ILE A 139 0.96 -0.16 17.24
CA ILE A 139 -0.15 0.04 18.17
C ILE A 139 0.07 1.32 18.96
N GLU A 140 1.27 1.48 19.54
CA GLU A 140 1.64 2.68 20.30
C GLU A 140 1.61 3.95 19.46
N GLU A 141 2.07 3.87 18.20
CA GLU A 141 1.91 4.97 17.24
C GLU A 141 0.43 5.28 17.01
N GLY A 142 -0.38 4.26 16.71
CA GLY A 142 -1.82 4.41 16.49
C GLY A 142 -2.54 5.11 17.65
N LEU A 143 -2.13 4.83 18.90
CA LEU A 143 -2.72 5.43 20.10
C LEU A 143 -2.44 6.93 20.24
N LYS A 144 -1.39 7.43 19.58
CA LYS A 144 -1.02 8.86 19.55
C LYS A 144 -1.76 9.63 18.46
N LEU A 145 -2.47 8.93 17.57
CA LEU A 145 -3.13 9.53 16.42
C LEU A 145 -4.56 9.93 16.77
N ASN A 146 -5.04 11.01 16.15
CA ASN A 146 -6.38 11.55 16.37
C ASN A 146 -7.44 10.74 15.60
N LEU A 147 -7.68 9.51 16.06
CA LEU A 147 -8.66 8.63 15.45
C LEU A 147 -10.09 9.03 15.81
N LYS A 148 -11.01 8.80 14.88
CA LYS A 148 -12.44 9.02 15.11
C LYS A 148 -13.12 7.70 15.40
N GLU A 149 -14.09 7.73 16.31
CA GLU A 149 -15.08 6.67 16.40
C GLU A 149 -15.86 6.59 15.11
N ILE A 150 -16.03 5.37 14.60
CA ILE A 150 -16.74 5.16 13.35
C ILE A 150 -17.94 4.29 13.59
N LYS A 151 -19.08 4.77 13.10
CA LYS A 151 -20.24 3.92 12.83
C LYS A 151 -20.14 3.45 11.39
N LEU A 152 -19.39 2.38 11.20
CA LEU A 152 -19.34 1.68 9.92
C LEU A 152 -20.70 1.05 9.60
N ASP A 153 -20.93 0.79 8.32
CA ASP A 153 -21.99 -0.14 7.95
C ASP A 153 -21.70 -1.51 8.61
N LYS A 154 -22.73 -2.18 9.11
CA LYS A 154 -22.61 -3.36 10.00
C LYS A 154 -21.93 -4.57 9.35
N SER A 155 -21.61 -4.50 8.07
CA SER A 155 -21.01 -5.56 7.27
C SER A 155 -19.48 -5.58 7.25
N VAL A 156 -18.79 -4.55 7.75
CA VAL A 156 -17.32 -4.51 7.73
C VAL A 156 -16.74 -5.26 8.93
N TYR A 157 -16.11 -6.41 8.68
CA TYR A 157 -15.36 -7.17 9.69
C TYR A 157 -14.29 -8.05 9.02
N VAL A 158 -13.26 -8.39 9.80
CA VAL A 158 -12.29 -9.44 9.45
C VAL A 158 -12.69 -10.73 10.14
N ASP A 159 -12.77 -11.83 9.39
CA ASP A 159 -12.92 -13.17 9.95
C ASP A 159 -11.60 -13.62 10.61
N LEU A 160 -11.69 -14.05 11.86
CA LEU A 160 -10.57 -14.45 12.69
C LEU A 160 -10.39 -15.98 12.74
N LYS A 161 -11.22 -16.76 12.01
CA LYS A 161 -11.24 -18.22 12.10
C LYS A 161 -9.87 -18.86 11.89
N ASP A 162 -9.09 -18.34 10.95
CA ASP A 162 -7.78 -18.88 10.57
C ASP A 162 -6.61 -18.11 11.21
N ILE A 163 -6.90 -17.19 12.13
CA ILE A 163 -5.89 -16.34 12.77
C ILE A 163 -5.57 -16.88 14.17
N PRO A 164 -4.30 -17.24 14.45
CA PRO A 164 -3.91 -17.71 15.77
C PRO A 164 -4.23 -16.66 16.86
N LYS A 165 -4.82 -17.10 17.98
CA LYS A 165 -5.22 -16.21 19.08
C LYS A 165 -4.12 -15.25 19.52
N ARG A 166 -2.87 -15.73 19.59
CA ARG A 166 -1.69 -14.92 19.97
C ARG A 166 -1.42 -13.74 19.02
N ASN A 167 -1.86 -13.82 17.76
CA ASN A 167 -1.68 -12.76 16.77
C ASN A 167 -2.84 -11.76 16.76
N ILE A 168 -4.02 -12.14 17.28
CA ILE A 168 -5.22 -11.29 17.22
C ILE A 168 -4.99 -9.96 17.93
N GLU A 169 -4.34 -9.95 19.10
CA GLU A 169 -4.08 -8.71 19.84
C GLU A 169 -3.09 -7.78 19.12
N LEU A 170 -2.18 -8.33 18.32
CA LEU A 170 -1.22 -7.54 17.54
C LEU A 170 -1.81 -7.02 16.23
N LEU A 171 -2.68 -7.79 15.59
CA LEU A 171 -3.28 -7.46 14.30
C LEU A 171 -4.56 -6.63 14.44
N TYR A 172 -5.36 -6.90 15.47
CA TYR A 172 -6.65 -6.26 15.75
C TYR A 172 -6.74 -5.78 17.21
N PRO A 173 -5.82 -4.89 17.63
CA PRO A 173 -5.73 -4.39 19.00
C PRO A 173 -6.96 -3.57 19.42
N LYS A 174 -7.24 -3.59 20.73
CA LYS A 174 -8.03 -2.53 21.37
C LYS A 174 -7.16 -1.25 21.48
N PRO A 175 -7.76 -0.04 21.42
CA PRO A 175 -9.18 0.26 21.26
C PRO A 175 -9.63 0.35 19.80
N PHE A 176 -8.81 -0.03 18.82
CA PHE A 176 -9.10 0.16 17.39
C PHE A 176 -10.15 -0.82 16.86
N PHE A 177 -10.15 -2.04 17.40
CA PHE A 177 -11.09 -3.10 17.04
C PHE A 177 -11.89 -3.58 18.25
N LYS A 178 -13.14 -3.94 17.96
CA LYS A 178 -14.00 -4.73 18.85
C LYS A 178 -14.00 -6.18 18.35
N ILE A 179 -13.56 -7.10 19.21
CA ILE A 179 -13.63 -8.53 18.92
C ILE A 179 -14.99 -9.06 19.39
N ASN A 180 -15.71 -9.75 18.50
CA ASN A 180 -16.96 -10.45 18.81
C ASN A 180 -16.94 -11.84 18.16
N LYS A 181 -16.83 -12.90 18.97
CA LYS A 181 -16.60 -14.27 18.51
C LYS A 181 -15.38 -14.31 17.57
N ASN A 182 -15.55 -14.78 16.34
CA ASN A 182 -14.50 -14.88 15.33
C ASN A 182 -14.47 -13.65 14.39
N LYS A 183 -14.88 -12.48 14.86
CA LYS A 183 -14.91 -11.26 14.04
C LYS A 183 -14.16 -10.13 14.73
N ALA A 184 -13.21 -9.51 14.02
CA ALA A 184 -12.68 -8.22 14.38
C ALA A 184 -13.45 -7.13 13.65
N ILE A 185 -14.07 -6.24 14.40
CA ILE A 185 -14.90 -5.15 13.89
C ILE A 185 -14.17 -3.84 14.14
N PRO A 186 -13.78 -3.08 13.11
CA PRO A 186 -13.15 -1.78 13.29
C PRO A 186 -14.14 -0.82 13.96
N ILE A 187 -13.68 -0.16 15.03
CA ILE A 187 -14.46 0.84 15.79
C ILE A 187 -13.82 2.22 15.78
N LEU A 188 -12.50 2.29 15.59
CA LEU A 188 -11.76 3.52 15.35
C LEU A 188 -11.10 3.48 13.98
N GLY A 189 -10.93 4.65 13.39
CA GLY A 189 -10.18 4.76 12.16
C GLY A 189 -10.01 6.21 11.75
N PHE A 190 -9.40 6.33 10.59
CA PHE A 190 -8.63 7.52 10.26
C PHE A 190 -9.40 8.36 9.24
N PRO A 191 -9.67 9.65 9.53
CA PRO A 191 -10.01 10.58 8.47
C PRO A 191 -8.95 10.52 7.37
N ILE A 192 -9.37 10.48 6.10
CA ILE A 192 -8.42 10.29 4.98
C ILE A 192 -7.30 11.34 5.00
N LYS A 193 -7.61 12.59 5.36
CA LYS A 193 -6.63 13.66 5.51
C LYS A 193 -5.46 13.27 6.40
N ASP A 194 -5.82 12.97 7.64
CA ASP A 194 -4.85 12.77 8.70
C ASP A 194 -4.04 11.50 8.38
N LEU A 195 -4.67 10.52 7.72
CA LEU A 195 -4.01 9.28 7.28
C LEU A 195 -2.95 9.57 6.23
N ILE A 196 -3.28 10.41 5.25
CA ILE A 196 -2.36 10.79 4.19
C ILE A 196 -1.21 11.61 4.75
N GLU A 197 -1.48 12.57 5.63
CA GLU A 197 -0.45 13.33 6.33
C GLU A 197 0.52 12.40 7.08
N TYR A 198 0.00 11.44 7.85
CA TYR A 198 0.81 10.46 8.57
C TYR A 198 1.62 9.55 7.62
N LYS A 199 0.97 8.96 6.61
CA LYS A 199 1.58 7.99 5.70
C LYS A 199 2.61 8.61 4.78
N VAL A 200 2.28 9.72 4.13
CA VAL A 200 3.19 10.43 3.22
C VAL A 200 4.44 10.87 3.97
N LYS A 201 4.28 11.47 5.15
CA LYS A 201 5.42 11.88 5.99
C LYS A 201 6.35 10.69 6.27
N ASN A 202 5.81 9.56 6.71
CA ASN A 202 6.61 8.38 7.03
C ASN A 202 7.32 7.81 5.79
N LEU A 203 6.64 7.73 4.65
CA LEU A 203 7.25 7.26 3.40
C LEU A 203 8.42 8.14 2.93
N ILE A 204 8.28 9.47 3.06
CA ILE A 204 9.34 10.41 2.73
C ILE A 204 10.55 10.26 3.67
N GLU A 205 10.31 10.05 4.96
CA GLU A 205 11.39 9.83 5.93
C GLU A 205 12.10 8.48 5.71
N GLU A 206 11.37 7.42 5.35
CA GLU A 206 11.95 6.13 4.95
C GLU A 206 12.90 6.27 3.75
N ASP A 207 12.50 7.02 2.72
CA ASP A 207 13.34 7.30 1.55
C ASP A 207 14.65 8.01 1.90
N LYS A 208 14.60 9.00 2.80
CA LYS A 208 15.79 9.73 3.26
C LYS A 208 16.79 8.82 3.98
N GLN A 209 16.32 7.78 4.66
CA GLN A 209 17.20 6.83 5.35
C GLN A 209 17.86 5.84 4.39
N LEU A 210 17.18 5.48 3.29
CA LEU A 210 17.74 4.61 2.25
C LEU A 210 18.85 5.28 1.45
N ILE A 211 18.80 6.60 1.24
CA ILE A 211 19.83 7.36 0.51
C ILE A 211 21.12 7.52 1.34
N LYS A 212 21.06 7.35 2.66
CA LYS A 212 22.23 7.52 3.57
C LYS A 212 23.05 6.23 3.79
N LYS A 213 22.67 5.12 3.17
CA LYS A 213 23.37 3.83 3.25
C LYS A 213 24.05 3.51 1.93
#